data_AF-A0A5B9QHA3-F1
#
_entry.id   AF-A0A5B9QHA3-F1
#
_cell.length_a   1.000
_cell.length_b   1.000
_cell.length_c   1.000
_cell.angle_alpha   90.00
_cell.angle_beta   90.00
_cell.angle_gamma   90.00
#
_symmetry.space_group_name_H-M   'P 1'
#
loop_
_entity.id
_entity.type
_entity.pdbx_description
1 polymer ?
#
loop_
_entity_poly.entity_id
_entity_poly.type
_entity_poly.pdbx_seq_one_letter_code
_entity_poly.pdbx_strand_id
1 'polypeptide(L)'
;MPKVEITELSRADIQEAYDWWSENHSAIQATEWYEQLFKAIASLQQMPERCPKVPEAELSRGGVRQLLFGLGARPTHRIVFHFDIDADTVTILRVRHHGQGEL
;
A
#
# COMPACT_ATOMS: atom_id res chain seq x y z
N MET A 1 -3.98 -2.26 18.74
CA MET A 1 -3.27 -2.26 17.44
C MET A 1 -4.36 -2.49 16.42
N PRO A 2 -4.56 -1.55 15.47
CA PRO A 2 -5.61 -1.65 14.49
C PRO A 2 -5.55 -2.98 13.75
N LYS A 3 -6.72 -3.51 13.41
CA LYS A 3 -6.81 -4.63 12.46
C LYS A 3 -6.38 -4.15 11.08
N VAL A 4 -5.66 -4.98 10.34
CA VAL A 4 -5.38 -4.72 8.92
C VAL A 4 -6.26 -5.62 8.06
N GLU A 5 -6.94 -5.01 7.11
CA GLU A 5 -7.71 -5.71 6.10
C GLU A 5 -7.18 -5.36 4.72
N ILE A 6 -6.92 -6.37 3.90
CA ILE A 6 -6.46 -6.20 2.52
C ILE A 6 -7.63 -6.55 1.62
N THR A 7 -8.09 -5.58 0.83
CA THR A 7 -9.18 -5.77 -0.14
C THR A 7 -8.73 -6.64 -1.31
N GLU A 8 -9.69 -7.27 -2.00
CA GLU A 8 -9.39 -8.08 -3.20
C GLU A 8 -8.72 -7.26 -4.30
N LEU A 9 -9.09 -5.99 -4.48
CA LEU A 9 -8.41 -5.08 -5.41
C LEU A 9 -6.95 -4.87 -5.03
N SER A 10 -6.67 -4.68 -3.74
CA SER A 10 -5.29 -4.59 -3.26
C SER A 10 -4.54 -5.91 -3.40
N ARG A 11 -5.18 -7.07 -3.26
CA ARG A 11 -4.52 -8.37 -3.49
C ARG A 11 -4.13 -8.54 -4.95
N ALA A 12 -5.02 -8.19 -5.87
CA ALA A 12 -4.75 -8.23 -7.30
C ALA A 12 -3.59 -7.28 -7.67
N ASP A 13 -3.60 -6.05 -7.16
CA ASP A 13 -2.51 -5.08 -7.33
C ASP A 13 -1.15 -5.65 -6.85
N ILE A 14 -1.13 -6.34 -5.70
CA ILE A 14 0.08 -6.94 -5.12
C ILE A 14 0.58 -8.11 -5.98
N GLN A 15 -0.34 -8.95 -6.45
CA GLN A 15 0.00 -10.08 -7.31
C GLN A 15 0.58 -9.60 -8.64
N GLU A 16 -0.05 -8.61 -9.28
CA GLU A 16 0.44 -8.01 -10.53
C GLU A 16 1.85 -7.43 -10.36
N ALA A 17 2.10 -6.71 -9.25
CA ALA A 17 3.43 -6.18 -8.97
C ALA A 17 4.45 -7.30 -8.73
N TYR A 18 4.09 -8.35 -7.97
CA TYR A 18 4.97 -9.49 -7.73
C TYR A 18 5.35 -10.21 -9.03
N ASP A 19 4.36 -10.47 -9.90
CA ASP A 19 4.57 -11.12 -11.19
C ASP A 19 5.48 -10.26 -12.07
N TRP A 20 5.25 -8.95 -12.11
CA TRP A 20 6.13 -8.01 -12.83
C TRP A 20 7.57 -8.05 -12.33
N TRP A 21 7.81 -8.08 -11.01
CA TRP A 21 9.16 -8.24 -10.44
C TRP A 21 9.78 -9.59 -10.78
N SER A 22 8.99 -10.67 -10.75
CA SER A 22 9.46 -12.01 -11.08
C SER A 22 9.93 -12.09 -12.54
N GLU A 23 9.17 -11.48 -13.46
CA GLU A 23 9.43 -11.48 -14.90
C GLU A 23 10.54 -10.52 -15.33
N ASN A 24 10.58 -9.31 -14.75
CA ASN A 24 11.46 -8.23 -15.22
C ASN A 24 12.75 -8.08 -14.41
N HIS A 25 12.84 -8.74 -13.25
CA HIS A 25 13.99 -8.67 -12.36
C HIS A 25 14.47 -10.07 -11.96
N SER A 26 13.89 -10.67 -10.92
CA SER A 26 14.17 -12.04 -10.49
C SER A 26 13.17 -12.49 -9.43
N ALA A 27 12.97 -13.81 -9.29
CA ALA A 27 12.14 -14.39 -8.23
C ALA A 27 12.61 -14.01 -6.81
N ILE A 28 13.92 -13.83 -6.62
CA ILE A 28 14.49 -13.41 -5.33
C ILE A 28 14.05 -11.98 -5.00
N GLN A 29 14.17 -11.06 -5.96
CA GLN A 29 13.75 -9.67 -5.75
C GLN A 29 12.23 -9.53 -5.63
N ALA A 30 11.45 -10.37 -6.32
CA ALA A 30 9.99 -10.42 -6.15
C ALA A 30 9.61 -10.82 -4.72
N THR A 31 10.27 -11.87 -4.18
CA THR A 31 10.08 -12.31 -2.79
C THR A 31 10.48 -11.21 -1.80
N GLU A 32 11.64 -10.58 -1.99
CA GLU A 32 12.10 -9.50 -1.13
C GLU A 32 11.12 -8.31 -1.14
N TRP A 33 10.65 -7.90 -2.33
CA TRP A 33 9.65 -6.85 -2.46
C TRP A 33 8.36 -7.19 -1.72
N TYR A 34 7.87 -8.43 -1.85
CA TYR A 34 6.67 -8.90 -1.18
C TYR A 34 6.81 -8.89 0.34
N GLU A 35 7.90 -9.45 0.88
CA GLU A 35 8.14 -9.45 2.33
C GLU A 35 8.22 -8.02 2.90
N GLN A 36 8.92 -7.12 2.21
CA GLN A 36 9.08 -5.74 2.65
C GLN A 36 7.77 -4.96 2.55
N LEU A 37 6.93 -5.25 1.54
CA LEU A 37 5.58 -4.70 1.43
C LEU A 37 4.72 -5.09 2.65
N PHE A 38 4.69 -6.38 3.01
CA PHE A 38 3.89 -6.84 4.14
C PHE A 38 4.40 -6.28 5.47
N LYS A 39 5.71 -6.09 5.64
CA LYS A 39 6.26 -5.36 6.80
C LYS A 39 5.81 -3.90 6.81
N ALA A 40 5.79 -3.23 5.66
CA ALA A 40 5.30 -1.85 5.56
C ALA A 40 3.80 -1.75 5.91
N ILE A 41 2.98 -2.68 5.41
CA ILE A 41 1.55 -2.78 5.76
C ILE A 41 1.37 -3.05 7.26
N ALA A 42 2.13 -4.00 7.84
CA ALA A 42 2.08 -4.28 9.27
C ALA A 42 2.47 -3.06 10.12
N SER A 43 3.39 -2.21 9.63
CA SER A 43 3.77 -0.97 10.33
C SER A 43 2.62 0.03 10.48
N LEU A 44 1.57 -0.06 9.64
CA LEU A 44 0.36 0.75 9.76
C LEU A 44 -0.44 0.42 11.02
N GLN A 45 -0.20 -0.73 11.66
CA GLN A 45 -0.84 -1.10 12.93
C GLN A 45 -0.27 -0.35 14.15
N GLN A 46 0.84 0.38 14.00
CA GLN A 46 1.45 1.08 15.12
C GLN A 46 1.02 2.54 15.19
N MET A 47 0.95 3.23 14.04
CA MET A 47 0.60 4.65 14.00
C MET A 47 0.09 5.06 12.61
N PRO A 48 -1.12 4.61 12.19
CA PRO A 48 -1.64 4.84 10.84
C PRO A 48 -1.87 6.33 10.53
N GLU A 49 -2.11 7.14 11.55
CA GLU A 49 -2.38 8.57 11.41
C GLU A 49 -1.17 9.41 10.98
N ARG A 50 0.05 8.86 11.09
CA ARG A 50 1.29 9.52 10.65
C ARG A 50 1.36 9.72 9.13
N CYS A 51 0.58 8.95 8.39
CA CYS A 51 0.59 8.98 6.93
C CYS A 51 -0.24 10.15 6.41
N PRO A 52 0.28 10.96 5.49
CA PRO A 52 -0.46 12.11 4.96
C PRO A 52 -1.73 11.65 4.24
N LYS A 53 -2.77 12.50 4.30
CA LYS A 53 -3.98 12.34 3.49
C LYS A 53 -3.62 12.53 2.01
N VAL A 54 -4.31 11.82 1.13
CA VAL A 54 -4.12 11.99 -0.33
C VAL A 54 -4.81 13.29 -0.78
N PRO A 55 -4.18 14.14 -1.62
CA PRO A 55 -4.76 15.42 -2.06
C PRO A 55 -6.15 15.31 -2.70
N GLU A 56 -6.39 14.25 -3.47
CA GLU A 56 -7.66 14.03 -4.22
C GLU A 56 -8.80 13.45 -3.37
N ALA A 57 -8.65 13.36 -2.05
CA ALA A 57 -9.70 12.88 -1.15
C ALA A 57 -10.88 13.87 -0.97
N GLU A 58 -10.92 14.96 -1.74
CA GLU A 58 -11.81 16.12 -1.56
C GLU A 58 -13.32 15.86 -1.72
N LEU A 59 -13.81 14.70 -2.20
CA LEU A 59 -15.24 14.60 -2.53
C LEU A 59 -16.07 13.44 -1.95
N SER A 60 -15.55 12.44 -1.23
CA SER A 60 -16.48 11.41 -0.70
C SER A 60 -16.09 10.57 0.52
N ARG A 61 -14.82 10.47 0.95
CA ARG A 61 -14.44 9.53 2.03
C ARG A 61 -13.32 10.03 2.93
N GLY A 62 -13.55 11.17 3.61
CA GLY A 62 -12.95 11.75 4.84
C GLY A 62 -11.56 11.38 5.42
N GLY A 63 -10.77 10.45 4.89
CA GLY A 63 -9.62 9.88 5.58
C GLY A 63 -8.79 8.88 4.77
N VAL A 64 -8.80 8.95 3.43
CA VAL A 64 -7.86 8.15 2.63
C VAL A 64 -6.44 8.70 2.79
N ARG A 65 -5.51 7.81 3.12
CA ARG A 65 -4.11 8.09 3.38
C ARG A 65 -3.24 7.27 2.45
N GLN A 66 -1.97 7.67 2.33
CA GLN A 66 -0.99 6.92 1.56
C GLN A 66 0.31 6.71 2.31
N LEU A 67 0.93 5.55 2.09
CA LEU A 67 2.30 5.24 2.48
C LEU A 67 3.12 5.00 1.20
N LEU A 68 4.21 5.75 1.05
CA LEU A 68 5.16 5.54 -0.04
C LEU A 68 6.09 4.36 0.31
N PHE A 69 6.30 3.46 -0.65
CA PHE A 69 7.03 2.20 -0.46
C PHE A 69 7.93 1.90 -1.66
N GLY A 70 9.09 1.29 -1.40
CA GLY A 70 10.01 0.77 -2.41
C GLY A 70 11.22 0.11 -1.75
N LEU A 71 11.92 -0.74 -2.51
CA LEU A 71 13.14 -1.41 -2.03
C LEU A 71 14.37 -0.49 -1.97
N GLY A 72 14.40 0.56 -2.81
CA GLY A 72 15.53 1.48 -2.92
C GLY A 72 15.33 2.82 -2.21
N ALA A 73 16.26 3.75 -2.46
CA ALA A 73 16.23 5.10 -1.87
C ALA A 73 15.02 5.95 -2.32
N ARG A 74 14.33 5.56 -3.41
CA ARG A 74 13.12 6.21 -3.91
C ARG A 74 11.95 5.22 -3.86
N PRO A 75 10.77 5.65 -3.39
CA PRO A 75 9.58 4.80 -3.44
C PRO A 75 9.16 4.53 -4.88
N THR A 76 8.77 3.29 -5.17
CA THR A 76 8.26 2.85 -6.46
C THR A 76 6.76 2.59 -6.43
N HIS A 77 6.17 2.44 -5.24
CA HIS A 77 4.76 2.19 -5.04
C HIS A 77 4.14 3.09 -3.97
N ARG A 78 2.83 3.29 -4.07
CA ARG A 78 1.98 3.87 -3.04
C ARG A 78 1.00 2.83 -2.51
N ILE A 79 0.97 2.65 -1.19
CA ILE A 79 -0.05 1.88 -0.50
C ILE A 79 -1.14 2.86 -0.09
N VAL A 80 -2.30 2.77 -0.72
CA VAL A 80 -3.47 3.63 -0.46
C VAL A 80 -4.38 2.91 0.51
N PHE A 81 -4.75 3.57 1.61
CA PHE A 81 -5.54 2.94 2.66
C PHE A 81 -6.53 3.91 3.30
N HIS A 82 -7.53 3.36 3.95
CA HIS A 82 -8.43 4.07 4.85
C HIS A 82 -8.14 3.63 6.29
N PHE A 83 -8.21 4.56 7.24
CA PHE A 83 -8.18 4.24 8.66
C PHE A 83 -9.50 4.68 9.28
N ASP A 84 -10.28 3.69 9.73
CA ASP A 84 -11.49 3.86 10.51
C ASP A 84 -11.10 3.92 11.99
N ILE A 85 -11.24 5.11 12.59
CA ILE A 85 -10.86 5.38 13.99
C ILE A 85 -11.83 4.68 14.94
N ASP A 86 -13.12 4.64 14.61
CA ASP A 86 -14.15 4.07 15.48
C ASP A 86 -14.07 2.54 15.50
N ALA A 87 -13.74 1.94 14.35
CA ALA A 87 -13.57 0.48 14.21
C ALA A 87 -12.12 -0.01 14.47
N ASP A 88 -11.17 0.89 14.78
CA ASP A 88 -9.73 0.61 14.89
C ASP A 88 -9.22 -0.29 13.74
N THR A 89 -9.55 0.07 12.50
CA THR A 89 -9.29 -0.77 11.31
C THR A 89 -8.60 0.01 10.20
N VAL A 90 -7.48 -0.54 9.71
CA VAL A 90 -6.77 -0.08 8.51
C VAL A 90 -7.17 -0.97 7.33
N THR A 91 -7.86 -0.39 6.36
CA THR A 91 -8.24 -1.09 5.13
C THR A 91 -7.32 -0.67 3.99
N ILE A 92 -6.51 -1.60 3.48
CA ILE A 92 -5.67 -1.40 2.29
C ILE A 92 -6.56 -1.45 1.06
N LEU A 93 -6.71 -0.29 0.43
CA LEU A 93 -7.58 -0.10 -0.72
C LEU A 93 -6.85 -0.51 -2.00
N ARG A 94 -5.61 -0.02 -2.21
CA ARG A 94 -4.82 -0.24 -3.43
C ARG A 94 -3.31 -0.25 -3.14
N VAL A 95 -2.54 -0.93 -3.98
CA VAL A 95 -1.07 -0.84 -4.02
C VAL A 95 -0.67 -0.47 -5.45
N ARG A 96 -0.23 0.77 -5.69
CA ARG A 96 -0.05 1.28 -7.06
C ARG A 96 1.40 1.63 -7.34
N HIS A 97 1.90 1.26 -8.51
CA HIS A 97 3.20 1.71 -8.99
C HIS A 97 3.17 3.21 -9.35
N HIS A 98 4.23 3.95 -9.05
CA HIS A 98 4.32 5.40 -9.33
C HIS A 98 4.40 5.74 -10.83
N GLY A 99 4.78 4.77 -11.68
CA GLY A 99 4.99 4.97 -13.12
C GLY A 99 3.83 4.54 -14.03
N GLN A 100 2.79 3.90 -13.50
CA GLN A 100 1.56 3.63 -14.26
C GLN A 100 0.54 4.70 -13.85
N GLY A 101 0.28 5.61 -14.78
CA GLY A 101 -0.39 6.90 -14.56
C GLY A 101 -1.76 6.83 -13.89
N GLU A 102 -1.98 7.86 -13.06
CA GLU A 102 -3.21 8.54 -12.65
C GLU A 102 -4.43 7.74 -12.19
N LEU A 103 -5.15 8.34 -11.23
CA LEU A 103 -6.42 7.88 -10.70
C LEU A 103 -7.54 7.95 -11.75
#